data_AF-A0A1Y3F3X4-F1
#
_entry.id   AF-A0A1Y3F3X4-F1
#
_cell.length_a   1.000
_cell.length_b   1.000
_cell.length_c   1.000
_cell.angle_alpha   90.00
_cell.angle_beta   90.00
_cell.angle_gamma   90.00
#
_symmetry.space_group_name_H-M   'P 1'
#
loop_
_entity.id
_entity.type
_entity.pdbx_description
1 polymer ?
#
loop_
_entity_poly.entity_id
_entity_poly.type
_entity_poly.pdbx_seq_one_letter_code
_entity_poly.pdbx_strand_id
1 'polypeptide(L)'
;MDYHCVKNGTDPKNVSIRDLAIPDTYCSPDTTGYQCPKGMECIRLKLTDSIEGYYGMFNDFAHSVFSVYMAASQEGWVYVMYDCIDSFPSWKTFLYFTTLIFFLAWLVKNVFIAVITETFAEIRVQFSQMWGNREMMTEVEIRQILEKKEESWRLIAMDAKQSKGWAPKICQDFYSSTVFQITIMILVLSNAFIHASFVHRHDGTDWFRKEIYYYIECGFTLIFNLECLFKVWCLSWKGYISRGLHKFEFILCVGSTLNIIKPLYDMNVFTYCQVFRVLRLIKASPMLEDFVYKIFGPGKKLGGIILFTISLLLLTSSISLQLFCFVNNLDMFRTLPQAIMSMFQIMTQEEWIEVVVETMRAVGDTLAPLVAIYFVTYHLLSDSLLLLLMIYLS
;
A
#
# COMPACT_ATOMS: atom_id res chain seq x y z
N MET A 1 -23.87 26.81 -5.57
CA MET A 1 -23.87 27.02 -4.11
C MET A 1 -23.01 28.24 -3.93
N ASP A 2 -23.63 29.41 -3.95
CA ASP A 2 -22.91 30.66 -4.23
C ASP A 2 -23.04 31.65 -3.06
N TYR A 3 -23.74 31.26 -1.99
CA TYR A 3 -24.10 32.14 -0.88
C TYR A 3 -23.21 31.84 0.32
N HIS A 4 -22.49 32.86 0.80
CA HIS A 4 -21.55 32.76 1.93
C HIS A 4 -21.91 33.77 3.02
N CYS A 5 -21.57 33.43 4.26
CA CYS A 5 -21.64 34.37 5.37
C CYS A 5 -20.44 35.32 5.34
N VAL A 6 -20.71 36.60 5.11
CA VAL A 6 -19.70 37.67 5.13
C VAL A 6 -20.04 38.73 6.16
N LYS A 7 -19.06 39.50 6.61
CA LYS A 7 -19.29 40.63 7.52
C LYS A 7 -20.25 41.65 6.93
N ASN A 8 -21.08 42.26 7.78
CA ASN A 8 -22.01 43.31 7.36
C ASN A 8 -21.31 44.49 6.68
N GLY A 9 -21.81 44.90 5.52
CA GLY A 9 -21.31 46.03 4.75
C GLY A 9 -20.14 45.69 3.81
N THR A 10 -19.89 44.40 3.57
CA THR A 10 -18.86 43.96 2.61
C THR A 10 -19.38 44.14 1.18
N ASP A 11 -18.55 44.71 0.30
CA ASP A 11 -18.88 44.80 -1.14
C ASP A 11 -18.73 43.43 -1.80
N PRO A 12 -19.79 42.86 -2.43
CA PRO A 12 -19.74 41.55 -3.08
C PRO A 12 -18.68 41.42 -4.18
N LYS A 13 -18.18 42.54 -4.74
CA LYS A 13 -17.18 42.54 -5.81
C LYS A 13 -15.73 42.56 -5.30
N ASN A 14 -15.52 42.91 -4.03
CA ASN A 14 -14.18 43.07 -3.45
C ASN A 14 -14.13 42.42 -2.07
N VAL A 15 -14.36 41.10 -2.05
CA VAL A 15 -14.35 40.30 -0.83
C VAL A 15 -12.94 39.81 -0.53
N SER A 16 -12.49 40.03 0.70
CA SER A 16 -11.22 39.49 1.19
C SER A 16 -11.45 38.30 2.12
N ILE A 17 -10.41 37.49 2.35
CA ILE A 17 -10.46 36.34 3.27
C ILE A 17 -10.85 36.77 4.70
N ARG A 18 -10.61 38.04 5.08
CA ARG A 18 -10.95 38.58 6.41
C ARG A 18 -12.43 38.88 6.58
N ASP A 19 -13.18 38.91 5.49
CA ASP A 19 -14.60 39.25 5.46
C ASP A 19 -15.47 37.99 5.56
N LEU A 20 -14.92 36.83 5.20
CA LEU A 20 -15.53 35.52 5.35
C LEU A 20 -15.58 35.07 6.82
N ALA A 21 -16.51 34.17 7.12
CA ALA A 21 -16.55 33.48 8.41
C ALA A 21 -15.30 32.58 8.60
N ILE A 22 -15.00 32.22 9.85
CA ILE A 22 -13.94 31.26 10.19
C ILE A 22 -14.57 30.12 11.01
N PRO A 23 -14.66 28.89 10.47
CA PRO A 23 -14.38 28.51 9.08
C PRO A 23 -15.36 29.19 8.10
N ASP A 24 -15.02 29.22 6.80
CA ASP A 24 -15.96 29.69 5.78
C ASP A 24 -17.19 28.78 5.78
N THR A 25 -18.37 29.37 5.65
CA THR A 25 -19.66 28.67 5.74
C THR A 25 -20.61 29.18 4.69
N TYR A 26 -21.23 28.25 3.96
CA TYR A 26 -22.33 28.53 3.07
C TYR A 26 -23.58 28.95 3.86
N CYS A 27 -24.50 29.64 3.20
CA CYS A 27 -25.75 30.08 3.82
C CYS A 27 -26.90 30.05 2.83
N SER A 28 -28.12 30.12 3.35
CA SER A 28 -29.33 30.22 2.53
C SER A 28 -30.00 31.58 2.71
N PRO A 29 -30.37 32.27 1.61
CA PRO A 29 -31.18 33.49 1.69
C PRO A 29 -32.62 33.22 2.13
N ASP A 30 -33.08 31.97 1.99
CA ASP A 30 -34.39 31.52 2.44
C ASP A 30 -34.34 31.07 3.90
N THR A 31 -35.49 30.89 4.55
CA THR A 31 -35.59 30.39 5.93
C THR A 31 -35.11 28.94 6.10
N THR A 32 -34.72 28.26 5.02
CA THR A 32 -34.31 26.85 5.01
C THR A 32 -32.84 26.72 4.65
N GLY A 33 -32.05 26.19 5.57
CA GLY A 33 -30.59 26.09 5.47
C GLY A 33 -29.91 26.82 6.64
N TYR A 34 -28.62 27.05 6.53
CA TYR A 34 -27.84 27.74 7.55
C TYR A 34 -28.11 29.25 7.51
N GLN A 35 -28.30 29.84 8.69
CA GLN A 35 -28.52 31.26 8.88
C GLN A 35 -27.28 31.88 9.54
N CYS A 36 -26.75 32.93 8.92
CA CYS A 36 -25.55 33.59 9.42
C CYS A 36 -25.74 34.17 10.83
N PRO A 37 -24.70 34.13 11.69
CA PRO A 37 -24.76 34.68 13.02
C PRO A 37 -24.86 36.23 13.01
N LYS A 38 -25.21 36.82 14.16
CA LYS A 38 -25.32 38.28 14.31
C LYS A 38 -24.00 38.97 13.92
N GLY A 39 -24.08 39.95 13.03
CA GLY A 39 -22.92 40.70 12.51
C GLY A 39 -22.39 40.19 11.16
N MET A 40 -23.01 39.14 10.62
CA MET A 40 -22.78 38.64 9.27
C MET A 40 -24.08 38.65 8.46
N GLU A 41 -23.93 38.80 7.15
CA GLU A 41 -25.00 38.77 6.17
C GLU A 41 -24.72 37.70 5.11
N CYS A 42 -25.79 37.08 4.61
CA CYS A 42 -25.71 36.05 3.58
C CYS A 42 -25.70 36.72 2.20
N ILE A 43 -24.54 36.69 1.53
CA ILE A 43 -24.35 37.34 0.22
C ILE A 43 -23.97 36.30 -0.82
N ARG A 44 -24.50 36.50 -2.04
CA ARG A 44 -24.07 35.74 -3.21
C ARG A 44 -22.70 36.20 -3.69
N LEU A 45 -21.69 35.36 -3.55
CA LEU A 45 -20.35 35.54 -4.12
C LEU A 45 -20.29 34.81 -5.47
N LYS A 46 -19.80 35.50 -6.49
CA LYS A 46 -19.44 34.86 -7.76
C LYS A 46 -17.94 34.68 -7.77
N LEU A 47 -17.50 33.54 -7.25
CA LEU A 47 -16.09 33.16 -7.27
C LEU A 47 -15.77 32.47 -8.60
N THR A 48 -14.50 32.44 -8.99
CA THR A 48 -14.05 31.62 -10.12
C THR A 48 -13.95 30.16 -9.68
N ASP A 49 -14.17 29.23 -10.60
CA ASP A 49 -14.17 27.79 -10.35
C ASP A 49 -12.88 27.30 -9.65
N SER A 50 -11.75 27.95 -9.96
CA SER A 50 -10.46 27.73 -9.30
C SER A 50 -10.44 28.08 -7.81
N ILE A 51 -11.15 29.13 -7.39
CA ILE A 51 -11.28 29.55 -5.99
C ILE A 51 -12.27 28.65 -5.26
N GLU A 52 -13.40 28.32 -5.90
CA GLU A 52 -14.40 27.38 -5.35
C GLU A 52 -13.84 25.95 -5.23
N GLY A 53 -12.83 25.61 -6.03
CA GLY A 53 -12.11 24.35 -5.93
C GLY A 53 -12.66 23.23 -6.78
N TYR A 54 -13.44 23.52 -7.82
CA TYR A 54 -13.98 22.52 -8.76
C TYR A 54 -14.75 21.36 -8.11
N TYR A 55 -15.16 21.54 -6.85
CA TYR A 55 -15.75 20.52 -6.01
C TYR A 55 -17.15 20.96 -5.57
N GLY A 56 -18.11 20.03 -5.59
CA GLY A 56 -19.49 20.36 -5.20
C GLY A 56 -20.22 21.32 -6.15
N MET A 57 -19.73 21.48 -7.39
CA MET A 57 -20.35 22.37 -8.37
C MET A 57 -21.47 21.64 -9.14
N PHE A 58 -22.70 22.14 -9.01
CA PHE A 58 -23.90 21.59 -9.69
C PHE A 58 -24.51 22.56 -10.71
N ASN A 59 -23.72 23.51 -11.21
CA ASN A 59 -24.20 24.57 -12.10
C ASN A 59 -24.38 24.08 -13.54
N ASP A 60 -23.46 23.25 -14.03
CA ASP A 60 -23.51 22.63 -15.35
C ASP A 60 -23.60 21.11 -15.26
N PHE A 61 -24.05 20.48 -16.34
CA PHE A 61 -24.14 19.02 -16.43
C PHE A 61 -22.77 18.35 -16.23
N ALA A 62 -21.70 18.85 -16.88
CA ALA A 62 -20.36 18.26 -16.76
C ALA A 62 -19.79 18.38 -15.34
N HIS A 63 -19.88 19.56 -14.73
CA HIS A 63 -19.48 19.81 -13.33
C HIS A 63 -20.27 18.93 -12.34
N SER A 64 -21.58 18.76 -12.59
CA SER A 64 -22.44 17.89 -11.77
C SER A 64 -22.01 16.43 -11.86
N VAL A 65 -21.74 15.92 -13.07
CA VAL A 65 -21.27 14.53 -13.28
C VAL A 65 -19.91 14.31 -12.61
N PHE A 66 -19.00 15.27 -12.70
CA PHE A 66 -17.70 15.19 -12.04
C PHE A 66 -17.85 15.18 -10.49
N SER A 67 -18.69 16.05 -9.94
CA SER A 67 -18.98 16.08 -8.49
C SER A 67 -19.63 14.79 -8.00
N VAL A 68 -20.56 14.22 -8.77
CA VAL A 68 -21.17 12.91 -8.47
C VAL A 68 -20.15 11.79 -8.54
N TYR A 69 -19.25 11.81 -9.52
CA TYR A 69 -18.17 10.82 -9.63
C TYR A 69 -17.23 10.87 -8.41
N MET A 70 -16.80 12.07 -8.00
CA MET A 70 -16.01 12.26 -6.79
C MET A 70 -16.73 11.78 -5.53
N ALA A 71 -18.05 12.01 -5.45
CA ALA A 71 -18.82 11.49 -4.32
C ALA A 71 -18.96 9.96 -4.35
N ALA A 72 -19.08 9.37 -5.55
CA ALA A 72 -19.21 7.93 -5.73
C ALA A 72 -17.94 7.14 -5.34
N SER A 73 -16.76 7.76 -5.42
CA SER A 73 -15.51 7.17 -4.93
C SER A 73 -15.37 7.20 -3.41
N GLN A 74 -16.37 7.69 -2.69
CA GLN A 74 -16.45 7.77 -1.22
C GLN A 74 -15.43 8.71 -0.57
N GLU A 75 -14.81 9.58 -1.37
CA GLU A 75 -13.84 10.57 -0.91
C GLU A 75 -14.46 11.98 -0.88
N GLY A 76 -14.26 12.69 0.23
CA GLY A 76 -14.71 14.08 0.42
C GLY A 76 -16.23 14.33 0.41
N TRP A 77 -17.08 13.38 0.01
CA TRP A 77 -18.51 13.59 -0.26
C TRP A 77 -19.31 14.18 0.91
N VAL A 78 -18.86 13.89 2.14
CA VAL A 78 -19.45 14.43 3.37
C VAL A 78 -19.30 15.95 3.42
N TYR A 79 -18.19 16.50 2.95
CA TYR A 79 -17.97 17.95 2.89
C TYR A 79 -18.94 18.62 1.91
N VAL A 80 -19.13 18.08 0.69
CA VAL A 80 -20.18 18.60 -0.23
C VAL A 80 -21.56 18.49 0.39
N MET A 81 -21.82 17.38 1.09
CA MET A 81 -23.11 17.18 1.74
C MET A 81 -23.34 18.27 2.79
N TYR A 82 -22.34 18.62 3.61
CA TYR A 82 -22.45 19.71 4.57
C TYR A 82 -22.66 21.06 3.88
N ASP A 83 -21.89 21.38 2.84
CA ASP A 83 -22.06 22.61 2.05
C ASP A 83 -23.47 22.71 1.44
N CYS A 84 -24.01 21.58 0.98
CA CYS A 84 -25.37 21.46 0.48
C CYS A 84 -26.43 21.57 1.59
N ILE A 85 -26.17 21.09 2.80
CA ILE A 85 -27.09 21.20 3.95
C ILE A 85 -27.19 22.67 4.39
N ASP A 86 -26.09 23.40 4.31
CA ASP A 86 -26.05 24.82 4.68
C ASP A 86 -26.75 25.68 3.62
N SER A 87 -26.68 25.29 2.34
CA SER A 87 -27.32 25.99 1.23
C SER A 87 -28.79 25.61 0.97
N PHE A 88 -29.20 24.37 1.26
CA PHE A 88 -30.51 23.81 0.87
C PHE A 88 -31.21 23.09 2.04
N PRO A 89 -32.53 22.77 1.93
CA PRO A 89 -33.22 22.02 2.98
C PRO A 89 -32.55 20.69 3.30
N SER A 90 -32.18 20.50 4.57
CA SER A 90 -31.32 19.39 5.02
C SER A 90 -31.84 18.00 4.66
N TRP A 91 -33.16 17.81 4.67
CA TRP A 91 -33.77 16.51 4.34
C TRP A 91 -33.57 16.11 2.87
N LYS A 92 -33.60 17.06 1.93
CA LYS A 92 -33.39 16.78 0.50
C LYS A 92 -31.94 16.36 0.26
N THR A 93 -31.00 17.12 0.81
CA THR A 93 -29.57 16.86 0.71
C THR A 93 -29.23 15.51 1.32
N PHE A 94 -29.71 15.22 2.53
CA PHE A 94 -29.47 13.95 3.19
C PHE A 94 -29.99 12.77 2.38
N LEU A 95 -31.24 12.83 1.88
CA LEU A 95 -31.80 11.77 1.05
C LEU A 95 -31.02 11.58 -0.26
N TYR A 96 -30.63 12.68 -0.92
CA TYR A 96 -29.86 12.63 -2.16
C TYR A 96 -28.50 11.94 -1.95
N PHE A 97 -27.67 12.41 -1.01
CA PHE A 97 -26.34 11.83 -0.80
C PHE A 97 -26.41 10.41 -0.23
N THR A 98 -27.35 10.11 0.67
CA THR A 98 -27.50 8.75 1.21
C THR A 98 -27.89 7.75 0.11
N THR A 99 -28.83 8.11 -0.76
CA THR A 99 -29.22 7.25 -1.89
C THR A 99 -28.11 7.16 -2.94
N LEU A 100 -27.41 8.26 -3.23
CA LEU A 100 -26.26 8.29 -4.13
C LEU A 100 -25.18 7.30 -3.67
N ILE A 101 -24.76 7.36 -2.40
CA ILE A 101 -23.73 6.44 -1.87
C ILE A 101 -24.23 4.99 -1.86
N PHE A 102 -25.49 4.76 -1.46
CA PHE A 102 -26.06 3.42 -1.46
C PHE A 102 -26.10 2.78 -2.86
N PHE A 103 -26.48 3.53 -3.90
CA PHE A 103 -26.54 3.00 -5.26
C PHE A 103 -25.20 3.05 -6.00
N LEU A 104 -24.51 4.18 -6.03
CA LEU A 104 -23.28 4.31 -6.83
C LEU A 104 -22.08 3.66 -6.14
N ALA A 105 -21.82 3.97 -4.87
CA ALA A 105 -20.61 3.46 -4.22
C ALA A 105 -20.72 1.96 -3.89
N TRP A 106 -21.89 1.49 -3.46
CA TRP A 106 -22.07 0.09 -3.08
C TRP A 106 -22.45 -0.80 -4.27
N LEU A 107 -23.45 -0.43 -5.09
CA LEU A 107 -23.90 -1.32 -6.17
C LEU A 107 -22.92 -1.33 -7.35
N VAL A 108 -22.46 -0.17 -7.84
CA VAL A 108 -21.61 -0.15 -9.04
C VAL A 108 -20.24 -0.77 -8.78
N LYS A 109 -19.61 -0.49 -7.64
CA LYS A 109 -18.33 -1.13 -7.26
C LYS A 109 -18.48 -2.65 -7.17
N ASN A 110 -19.55 -3.15 -6.54
CA ASN A 110 -19.79 -4.59 -6.43
C ASN A 110 -20.09 -5.24 -7.79
N VAL A 111 -20.82 -4.56 -8.69
CA VAL A 111 -21.03 -5.03 -10.07
C VAL A 111 -19.71 -5.15 -10.82
N PHE A 112 -18.83 -4.14 -10.69
CA PHE A 112 -17.53 -4.16 -11.36
C PHE A 112 -16.64 -5.30 -10.84
N ILE A 113 -16.62 -5.53 -9.53
CA ILE A 113 -15.95 -6.68 -8.91
C ILE A 113 -16.51 -8.00 -9.46
N ALA A 114 -17.83 -8.13 -9.60
CA ALA A 114 -18.46 -9.33 -10.14
C ALA A 114 -18.02 -9.60 -11.59
N VAL A 115 -18.04 -8.58 -12.45
CA VAL A 115 -17.60 -8.68 -13.86
C VAL A 115 -16.12 -9.06 -13.96
N ILE A 116 -15.24 -8.42 -13.19
CA ILE A 116 -13.81 -8.78 -13.18
C ILE A 116 -13.62 -10.21 -12.67
N THR A 117 -14.37 -10.62 -11.66
CA THR A 117 -14.29 -11.99 -11.12
C THR A 117 -14.72 -13.02 -12.17
N GLU A 118 -15.80 -12.76 -12.90
CA GLU A 118 -16.29 -13.64 -13.97
C GLU A 118 -15.28 -13.73 -15.13
N THR A 119 -14.80 -12.59 -15.64
CA THR A 119 -13.79 -12.56 -16.70
C THR A 119 -12.49 -13.25 -16.27
N PHE A 120 -12.06 -13.09 -15.02
CA PHE A 120 -10.89 -13.78 -14.50
C PHE A 120 -11.11 -15.30 -14.35
N ALA A 121 -12.31 -15.72 -13.95
CA ALA A 121 -12.68 -17.14 -13.92
C ALA A 121 -12.66 -17.74 -15.34
N GLU A 122 -13.21 -17.04 -16.33
CA GLU A 122 -13.14 -17.44 -17.75
C GLU A 122 -11.69 -17.58 -18.22
N ILE A 123 -10.85 -16.58 -17.93
CA ILE A 123 -9.40 -16.61 -18.25
C ILE A 123 -8.75 -17.84 -17.60
N ARG A 124 -9.02 -18.13 -16.32
CA ARG A 124 -8.47 -19.33 -15.65
C ARG A 124 -8.92 -20.62 -16.34
N VAL A 125 -10.20 -20.73 -16.73
CA VAL A 125 -10.73 -21.90 -17.45
C VAL A 125 -10.04 -22.08 -18.80
N GLN A 126 -9.88 -21.00 -19.57
CA GLN A 126 -9.16 -21.02 -20.85
C GLN A 126 -7.69 -21.42 -20.66
N PHE A 127 -6.99 -20.85 -19.68
CA PHE A 127 -5.62 -21.24 -19.36
C PHE A 127 -5.53 -22.71 -18.95
N SER A 128 -6.48 -23.22 -18.15
CA SER A 128 -6.53 -24.64 -17.79
C SER A 128 -6.76 -25.53 -19.00
N GLN A 129 -7.60 -25.13 -19.95
CA GLN A 129 -7.81 -25.88 -21.19
C GLN A 129 -6.58 -25.85 -22.12
N MET A 130 -5.87 -24.73 -22.18
CA MET A 130 -4.67 -24.58 -23.00
C MET A 130 -3.42 -25.25 -22.40
N TRP A 131 -3.27 -25.26 -21.08
CA TRP A 131 -2.03 -25.64 -20.37
C TRP A 131 -2.17 -26.78 -19.37
N GLY A 132 -3.39 -27.23 -19.06
CA GLY A 132 -3.67 -28.23 -18.03
C GLY A 132 -3.00 -29.60 -18.21
N ASN A 133 -2.49 -29.90 -19.41
CA ASN A 133 -1.78 -31.15 -19.68
C ASN A 133 -0.24 -31.08 -19.59
N ARG A 134 0.37 -29.90 -19.37
CA ARG A 134 1.84 -29.77 -19.53
C ARG A 134 2.67 -29.59 -18.25
N GLU A 135 2.11 -29.04 -17.17
CA GLU A 135 2.93 -28.64 -16.00
C GLU A 135 2.84 -29.56 -14.77
N MET A 136 1.78 -30.37 -14.61
CA MET A 136 1.60 -31.14 -13.36
C MET A 136 2.45 -32.42 -13.26
N MET A 137 3.01 -32.91 -14.38
CA MET A 137 3.83 -34.12 -14.39
C MET A 137 5.31 -33.88 -14.01
N THR A 138 5.83 -32.67 -14.11
CA THR A 138 7.28 -32.44 -13.98
C THR A 138 7.75 -32.22 -12.54
N GLU A 139 6.96 -31.61 -11.64
CA GLU A 139 7.48 -31.24 -10.31
C GLU A 139 7.47 -32.39 -9.28
N VAL A 140 6.52 -33.33 -9.39
CA VAL A 140 6.40 -34.47 -8.46
C VAL A 140 7.42 -35.58 -8.78
N GLU A 141 7.69 -35.84 -10.07
CA GLU A 141 8.69 -36.83 -10.50
C GLU A 141 10.14 -36.35 -10.26
N ILE A 142 10.42 -35.04 -10.39
CA ILE A 142 11.78 -34.50 -10.18
C ILE A 142 12.26 -34.69 -8.74
N ARG A 143 11.36 -34.79 -7.75
CA ARG A 143 11.75 -34.91 -6.34
C ARG A 143 12.10 -36.33 -5.90
N GLN A 144 12.03 -37.36 -6.75
CA GLN A 144 12.34 -38.73 -6.34
C GLN A 144 13.41 -39.33 -7.26
N ILE A 145 14.56 -39.70 -6.69
CA ILE A 145 15.63 -40.38 -7.43
C ILE A 145 15.53 -41.87 -7.13
N LEU A 146 15.58 -42.68 -8.18
CA LEU A 146 15.70 -44.14 -8.08
C LEU A 146 17.15 -44.51 -7.72
N GLU A 147 17.37 -45.04 -6.52
CA GLU A 147 18.67 -45.60 -6.13
C GLU A 147 18.62 -47.13 -6.21
N LYS A 148 19.58 -47.73 -6.91
CA LYS A 148 19.72 -49.19 -7.05
C LYS A 148 20.71 -49.72 -6.00
N LYS A 149 20.25 -50.58 -5.09
CA LYS A 149 21.10 -51.38 -4.20
C LYS A 149 20.74 -52.86 -4.33
N GLU A 150 21.76 -53.69 -4.63
CA GLU A 150 21.79 -55.16 -4.54
C GLU A 150 20.44 -55.88 -4.81
N GLU A 151 19.82 -55.63 -5.98
CA GLU A 151 18.57 -56.27 -6.48
C GLU A 151 17.22 -55.60 -6.13
N SER A 152 17.17 -54.41 -5.48
CA SER A 152 15.90 -53.66 -5.36
C SER A 152 16.02 -52.18 -5.74
N TRP A 153 14.99 -51.69 -6.44
CA TRP A 153 14.83 -50.27 -6.74
C TRP A 153 14.07 -49.60 -5.60
N ARG A 154 14.66 -48.56 -4.99
CA ARG A 154 14.00 -47.78 -3.96
C ARG A 154 13.82 -46.35 -4.47
N LEU A 155 12.57 -45.87 -4.45
CA LEU A 155 12.25 -44.47 -4.65
C LEU A 155 12.62 -43.72 -3.38
N ILE A 156 13.62 -42.84 -3.49
CA ILE A 156 14.09 -42.01 -2.39
C ILE A 156 13.79 -40.57 -2.77
N ALA A 157 13.02 -39.86 -1.93
CA ALA A 157 12.84 -38.42 -2.09
C ALA A 157 14.22 -37.74 -2.07
N MET A 158 14.49 -36.81 -2.99
CA MET A 158 15.74 -36.03 -3.05
C MET A 158 16.08 -35.37 -1.71
N ASP A 159 15.06 -35.06 -0.90
CA ASP A 159 15.20 -34.56 0.47
C ASP A 159 15.95 -35.54 1.41
N ALA A 160 15.93 -36.84 1.12
CA ALA A 160 16.62 -37.88 1.88
C ALA A 160 18.09 -38.07 1.46
N LYS A 161 18.51 -37.53 0.31
CA LYS A 161 19.93 -37.40 -0.04
C LYS A 161 20.48 -36.08 0.50
N GLN A 162 20.27 -35.82 1.80
CA GLN A 162 20.95 -34.73 2.50
C GLN A 162 22.45 -34.87 2.29
N SER A 163 23.08 -33.86 1.70
CA SER A 163 24.54 -33.76 1.66
C SER A 163 25.03 -33.75 3.11
N LYS A 164 25.53 -34.89 3.59
CA LYS A 164 26.08 -35.00 4.93
C LYS A 164 27.20 -33.97 5.06
N GLY A 165 26.97 -32.94 5.87
CA GLY A 165 28.03 -32.01 6.26
C GLY A 165 29.14 -32.75 7.01
N TRP A 166 30.26 -32.07 7.23
CA TRP A 166 31.40 -32.62 7.98
C TRP A 166 31.15 -32.70 9.50
N ALA A 167 29.99 -32.25 9.98
CA ALA A 167 29.65 -32.27 11.40
C ALA A 167 29.40 -33.70 11.93
N PRO A 168 29.79 -34.00 13.19
CA PRO A 168 29.49 -35.27 13.83
C PRO A 168 27.97 -35.47 14.01
N LYS A 169 27.53 -36.74 14.04
CA LYS A 169 26.10 -37.10 14.12
C LYS A 169 25.37 -36.43 15.28
N ILE A 170 26.03 -36.29 16.43
CA ILE A 170 25.48 -35.63 17.63
C ILE A 170 25.05 -34.18 17.34
N CYS A 171 25.82 -33.43 16.54
CA CYS A 171 25.47 -32.06 16.16
C CYS A 171 24.32 -32.00 15.15
N GLN A 172 24.24 -32.99 14.26
CA GLN A 172 23.13 -33.12 13.30
C GLN A 172 21.81 -33.50 14.01
N ASP A 173 21.90 -34.35 15.03
CA ASP A 173 20.77 -34.74 15.88
C ASP A 173 20.31 -33.54 16.73
N PHE A 174 21.25 -32.76 17.26
CA PHE A 174 20.94 -31.53 18.00
C PHE A 174 20.28 -30.45 17.13
N TYR A 175 20.78 -30.24 15.90
CA TYR A 175 20.15 -29.34 14.93
C TYR A 175 18.70 -29.74 14.61
N SER A 176 18.44 -31.05 14.52
CA SER A 176 17.12 -31.60 14.21
C SER A 176 16.17 -31.63 15.41
N SER A 177 16.68 -31.31 16.61
CA SER A 177 15.88 -31.30 17.83
C SER A 177 14.89 -30.14 17.88
N THR A 178 13.66 -30.44 18.30
CA THR A 178 12.61 -29.44 18.56
C THR A 178 13.05 -28.40 19.60
N VAL A 179 13.91 -28.78 20.55
CA VAL A 179 14.43 -27.88 21.58
C VAL A 179 15.26 -26.76 20.96
N PHE A 180 16.12 -27.09 19.99
CA PHE A 180 16.92 -26.10 19.28
C PHE A 180 16.04 -25.11 18.52
N GLN A 181 15.04 -25.62 17.80
CA GLN A 181 14.11 -24.79 17.03
C GLN A 181 13.30 -23.83 17.93
N ILE A 182 12.75 -24.32 19.03
CA ILE A 182 12.01 -23.50 20.00
C ILE A 182 12.92 -22.44 20.63
N THR A 183 14.16 -22.80 20.99
CA THR A 183 15.13 -21.87 21.59
C THR A 183 15.43 -20.70 20.65
N ILE A 184 15.67 -20.98 19.36
CA ILE A 184 15.91 -19.94 18.36
C ILE A 184 14.66 -19.06 18.17
N MET A 185 13.45 -19.63 18.16
CA MET A 185 12.23 -18.83 18.05
C MET A 185 12.01 -17.90 19.25
N ILE A 186 12.29 -18.38 20.46
CA ILE A 186 12.23 -17.55 21.68
C ILE A 186 13.25 -16.42 21.61
N LEU A 187 14.47 -16.68 21.13
CA LEU A 187 15.50 -15.65 20.94
C LEU A 187 15.10 -14.60 19.91
N VAL A 188 14.50 -15.00 18.77
CA VAL A 188 13.96 -14.07 17.76
C VAL A 188 12.85 -13.21 18.36
N LEU A 189 11.91 -13.82 19.10
CA LEU A 189 10.82 -13.09 19.74
C LEU A 189 11.34 -12.10 20.79
N SER A 190 12.34 -12.51 21.56
CA SER A 190 12.97 -11.66 22.59
C SER A 190 13.68 -10.46 21.95
N ASN A 191 14.41 -10.68 20.85
CA ASN A 191 15.03 -9.60 20.08
C ASN A 191 13.98 -8.61 19.54
N ALA A 192 12.87 -9.12 19.00
CA ALA A 192 11.77 -8.28 18.51
C ALA A 192 11.13 -7.44 19.62
N PHE A 193 10.90 -8.02 20.80
CA PHE A 193 10.35 -7.31 21.95
C PHE A 193 11.29 -6.20 22.45
N ILE A 194 12.60 -6.47 22.48
CA ILE A 194 13.59 -5.46 22.84
C ILE A 194 13.55 -4.30 21.83
N HIS A 195 13.56 -4.57 20.52
CA HIS A 195 13.43 -3.50 19.52
C HIS A 195 12.13 -2.71 19.65
N ALA A 196 11.00 -3.39 19.91
CA ALA A 196 9.71 -2.74 20.12
C ALA A 196 9.67 -1.90 21.41
N SER A 197 10.48 -2.23 22.41
CA SER A 197 10.58 -1.47 23.67
C SER A 197 11.34 -0.14 23.53
N PHE A 198 11.97 0.12 22.39
CA PHE A 198 12.71 1.35 22.16
C PHE A 198 11.76 2.54 22.04
N VAL A 199 11.80 3.43 23.03
CA VAL A 199 11.00 4.66 23.07
C VAL A 199 11.91 5.87 22.92
N HIS A 200 11.64 6.68 21.89
CA HIS A 200 12.31 7.95 21.68
C HIS A 200 11.62 9.05 22.50
N ARG A 201 12.35 9.66 23.46
CA ARG A 201 11.76 10.69 24.34
C ARG A 201 12.12 12.12 23.93
N HIS A 202 13.06 12.32 23.01
CA HIS A 202 13.52 13.64 22.56
C HIS A 202 14.08 14.52 23.69
N ASP A 203 14.46 13.93 24.83
CA ASP A 203 14.93 14.64 26.04
C ASP A 203 16.48 14.74 26.09
N GLY A 204 17.17 14.44 24.99
CA GLY A 204 18.65 14.42 24.96
C GLY A 204 19.31 13.28 25.75
N THR A 205 18.54 12.42 26.42
CA THR A 205 19.02 11.18 27.07
C THR A 205 19.04 9.97 26.12
N ASP A 206 18.56 10.16 24.88
CA ASP A 206 18.38 9.09 23.90
C ASP A 206 19.71 8.52 23.38
N TRP A 207 20.81 9.28 23.42
CA TRP A 207 22.13 8.79 22.96
C TRP A 207 22.64 7.63 23.83
N PHE A 208 22.50 7.74 25.15
CA PHE A 208 22.93 6.70 26.10
C PHE A 208 22.07 5.44 25.95
N ARG A 209 20.76 5.62 25.73
CA ARG A 209 19.85 4.50 25.43
C ARG A 209 20.25 3.83 24.12
N LYS A 210 20.43 4.59 23.05
CA LYS A 210 20.85 4.06 21.73
C LYS A 210 22.12 3.21 21.86
N GLU A 211 23.07 3.62 22.69
CA GLU A 211 24.30 2.88 22.95
C GLU A 211 24.06 1.54 23.68
N ILE A 212 23.18 1.51 24.69
CA ILE A 212 22.76 0.24 25.34
C ILE A 212 22.09 -0.70 24.35
N TYR A 213 21.14 -0.20 23.55
CA TYR A 213 20.43 -1.00 22.56
C TYR A 213 21.38 -1.51 21.46
N TYR A 214 22.40 -0.74 21.09
CA TYR A 214 23.45 -1.18 20.18
C TYR A 214 24.22 -2.39 20.71
N TYR A 215 24.64 -2.38 21.98
CA TYR A 215 25.32 -3.53 22.58
C TYR A 215 24.44 -4.77 22.66
N ILE A 216 23.16 -4.60 23.00
CA ILE A 216 22.20 -5.70 23.01
C ILE A 216 22.05 -6.29 21.61
N GLU A 217 21.92 -5.45 20.58
CA GLU A 217 21.79 -5.88 19.20
C GLU A 217 23.04 -6.58 18.66
N CYS A 218 24.23 -6.12 19.08
CA CYS A 218 25.49 -6.83 18.82
C CYS A 218 25.46 -8.26 19.39
N GLY A 219 24.98 -8.40 20.63
CA GLY A 219 24.82 -9.70 21.28
C GLY A 219 23.89 -10.65 20.54
N PHE A 220 22.69 -10.20 20.18
CA PHE A 220 21.72 -11.02 19.44
C PHE A 220 22.23 -11.41 18.04
N THR A 221 22.83 -10.47 17.31
CA THR A 221 23.36 -10.76 15.98
C THR A 221 24.51 -11.76 16.04
N LEU A 222 25.37 -11.70 17.07
CA LEU A 222 26.43 -12.70 17.27
C LEU A 222 25.82 -14.10 17.46
N ILE A 223 24.78 -14.23 18.27
CA ILE A 223 24.07 -15.50 18.50
C ILE A 223 23.46 -16.03 17.18
N PHE A 224 22.81 -15.18 16.39
CA PHE A 224 22.22 -15.59 15.11
C PHE A 224 23.29 -15.91 14.04
N ASN A 225 24.43 -15.24 14.06
CA ASN A 225 25.56 -15.58 13.19
C ASN A 225 26.13 -16.96 13.56
N LEU A 226 26.28 -17.26 14.85
CA LEU A 226 26.71 -18.57 15.33
C LEU A 226 25.70 -19.67 14.95
N GLU A 227 24.39 -19.39 15.06
CA GLU A 227 23.32 -20.27 14.58
C GLU A 227 23.47 -20.58 13.08
N CYS A 228 23.67 -19.54 12.26
CA CYS A 228 23.84 -19.69 10.82
C CYS A 228 25.09 -20.52 10.47
N LEU A 229 26.22 -20.23 11.12
CA LEU A 229 27.46 -20.99 10.94
C LEU A 229 27.28 -22.46 11.35
N PHE A 230 26.59 -22.72 12.45
CA PHE A 230 26.27 -24.08 12.91
C PHE A 230 25.42 -24.84 11.88
N LYS A 231 24.41 -24.17 11.30
CA LYS A 231 23.58 -24.75 10.22
C LYS A 231 24.38 -25.07 8.96
N VAL A 232 25.24 -24.15 8.52
CA VAL A 232 26.12 -24.34 7.36
C VAL A 232 27.08 -25.52 7.59
N TRP A 233 27.60 -25.65 8.81
CA TRP A 233 28.48 -26.75 9.18
C TRP A 233 27.78 -28.11 9.15
N CYS A 234 26.53 -28.18 9.63
CA CYS A 234 25.73 -29.41 9.65
C CYS A 234 25.24 -29.86 8.25
N LEU A 235 24.79 -28.92 7.42
CA LEU A 235 24.09 -29.21 6.15
C LEU A 235 24.98 -29.13 4.90
N SER A 236 26.25 -28.72 5.06
CA SER A 236 27.15 -28.30 3.97
C SER A 236 26.64 -27.06 3.21
N TRP A 237 27.55 -26.29 2.62
CA TRP A 237 27.21 -25.04 1.92
C TRP A 237 26.20 -25.24 0.78
N LYS A 238 26.39 -26.29 -0.03
CA LYS A 238 25.51 -26.61 -1.16
C LYS A 238 24.11 -27.04 -0.71
N GLY A 239 24.01 -27.82 0.38
CA GLY A 239 22.74 -28.24 0.96
C GLY A 239 22.00 -27.08 1.63
N TYR A 240 22.73 -26.21 2.32
CA TYR A 240 22.19 -25.03 2.98
C TYR A 240 21.55 -24.04 1.99
N ILE A 241 22.28 -23.66 0.94
CA ILE A 241 21.76 -22.69 -0.05
C ILE A 241 20.68 -23.30 -0.95
N SER A 242 20.58 -24.62 -1.11
CA SER A 242 19.52 -25.20 -1.95
C SER A 242 18.10 -24.86 -1.46
N ARG A 243 17.91 -24.67 -0.15
CA ARG A 243 16.59 -24.40 0.47
C ARG A 243 16.31 -22.89 0.53
N GLY A 244 15.20 -22.44 -0.05
CA GLY A 244 14.85 -21.02 -0.14
C GLY A 244 14.78 -20.29 1.20
N LEU A 245 14.31 -20.99 2.25
CA LEU A 245 14.16 -20.42 3.58
C LEU A 245 15.50 -20.22 4.31
N HIS A 246 16.48 -21.08 4.05
CA HIS A 246 17.85 -20.87 4.54
C HIS A 246 18.60 -19.80 3.74
N LYS A 247 18.27 -19.60 2.45
CA LYS A 247 18.74 -18.41 1.71
C LYS A 247 18.27 -17.12 2.37
N PHE A 248 16.99 -17.06 2.77
CA PHE A 248 16.44 -15.90 3.49
C PHE A 248 17.13 -15.68 4.84
N GLU A 249 17.28 -16.74 5.66
CA GLU A 249 18.02 -16.66 6.93
C GLU A 249 19.47 -16.17 6.74
N PHE A 250 20.15 -16.60 5.67
CA PHE A 250 21.49 -16.15 5.34
C PHE A 250 21.56 -14.67 4.95
N ILE A 251 20.61 -14.20 4.13
CA ILE A 251 20.53 -12.78 3.74
C ILE A 251 20.32 -11.90 4.98
N LEU A 252 19.43 -12.32 5.89
CA LEU A 252 19.21 -11.61 7.16
C LEU A 252 20.47 -11.59 8.03
N CYS A 253 21.20 -12.71 8.11
CA CYS A 253 22.45 -12.84 8.86
C CYS A 253 23.54 -11.89 8.31
N VAL A 254 23.71 -11.85 6.99
CA VAL A 254 24.66 -10.94 6.32
C VAL A 254 24.25 -9.48 6.54
N GLY A 255 22.99 -9.12 6.27
CA GLY A 255 22.50 -7.75 6.44
C GLY A 255 22.58 -7.25 7.89
N SER A 256 22.32 -8.14 8.85
CA SER A 256 22.47 -7.86 10.28
C SER A 256 23.92 -7.61 10.69
N THR A 257 24.85 -8.39 10.15
CA THR A 257 26.28 -8.23 10.42
C THR A 257 26.80 -6.90 9.86
N LEU A 258 26.31 -6.50 8.68
CA LEU A 258 26.60 -5.19 8.12
C LEU A 258 26.05 -4.05 8.98
N ASN A 259 24.86 -4.20 9.59
CA ASN A 259 24.28 -3.15 10.44
C ASN A 259 25.07 -2.87 11.73
N ILE A 260 25.85 -3.83 12.23
CA ILE A 260 26.67 -3.63 13.45
C ILE A 260 27.83 -2.66 13.23
N ILE A 261 28.27 -2.51 11.98
CA ILE A 261 29.35 -1.60 11.64
C ILE A 261 28.89 -0.18 11.99
N LYS A 262 29.54 0.44 12.98
CA LYS A 262 29.14 1.73 13.58
C LYS A 262 28.68 2.80 12.57
N PRO A 263 29.39 3.08 11.46
CA PRO A 263 28.92 4.05 10.46
C PRO A 263 27.62 3.63 9.74
N LEU A 264 27.35 2.34 9.57
CA LEU A 264 26.12 1.83 8.96
C LEU A 264 24.95 1.83 9.96
N TYR A 265 25.24 1.57 11.24
CA TYR A 265 24.25 1.66 12.32
C TYR A 265 23.69 3.08 12.45
N ASP A 266 24.54 4.11 12.33
CA ASP A 266 24.09 5.49 12.45
C ASP A 266 23.22 5.97 11.28
N MET A 267 23.40 5.38 10.09
CA MET A 267 22.58 5.68 8.91
C MET A 267 21.22 4.95 8.90
N ASN A 268 20.98 4.02 9.83
CA ASN A 268 19.76 3.22 9.99
C ASN A 268 19.30 2.43 8.74
N VAL A 269 20.08 2.35 7.65
CA VAL A 269 19.67 1.71 6.40
C VAL A 269 19.51 0.20 6.54
N PHE A 270 20.38 -0.47 7.30
CA PHE A 270 20.34 -1.93 7.45
C PHE A 270 19.46 -2.40 8.62
N THR A 271 18.80 -1.48 9.33
CA THR A 271 17.84 -1.80 10.39
C THR A 271 16.67 -2.64 9.87
N TYR A 272 16.28 -2.47 8.60
CA TYR A 272 15.25 -3.29 7.96
C TYR A 272 15.58 -4.80 8.04
N CYS A 273 16.84 -5.19 7.82
CA CYS A 273 17.26 -6.59 7.91
C CYS A 273 17.09 -7.17 9.32
N GLN A 274 17.14 -6.33 10.36
CA GLN A 274 16.91 -6.76 11.74
C GLN A 274 15.42 -6.93 12.01
N VAL A 275 14.59 -5.97 11.57
CA VAL A 275 13.13 -6.04 11.73
C VAL A 275 12.55 -7.25 10.97
N PHE A 276 13.06 -7.54 9.76
CA PHE A 276 12.63 -8.71 8.99
C PHE A 276 12.96 -10.06 9.64
N ARG A 277 13.76 -10.12 10.72
CA ARG A 277 13.96 -11.36 11.50
C ARG A 277 12.64 -11.88 12.10
N VAL A 278 11.69 -11.01 12.39
CA VAL A 278 10.36 -11.39 12.88
C VAL A 278 9.64 -12.33 11.90
N LEU A 279 9.90 -12.23 10.60
CA LEU A 279 9.35 -13.14 9.59
C LEU A 279 9.78 -14.60 9.80
N ARG A 280 10.86 -14.86 10.56
CA ARG A 280 11.26 -16.23 10.93
C ARG A 280 10.21 -16.91 11.82
N LEU A 281 9.38 -16.14 12.53
CA LEU A 281 8.27 -16.66 13.32
C LEU A 281 7.15 -17.28 12.47
N ILE A 282 7.14 -17.09 11.15
CA ILE A 282 6.22 -17.81 10.26
C ILE A 282 6.34 -19.33 10.44
N LYS A 283 7.56 -19.84 10.70
CA LYS A 283 7.82 -21.27 11.01
C LYS A 283 7.24 -21.76 12.33
N ALA A 284 6.83 -20.86 13.23
CA ALA A 284 6.27 -21.25 14.52
C ALA A 284 4.89 -21.90 14.35
N SER A 285 4.17 -21.53 13.28
CA SER A 285 2.85 -22.04 12.98
C SER A 285 2.82 -22.67 11.59
N PRO A 286 2.66 -24.01 11.48
CA PRO A 286 2.54 -24.66 10.18
C PRO A 286 1.31 -24.16 9.41
N MET A 287 0.25 -23.76 10.11
CA MET A 287 -0.93 -23.14 9.48
C MET A 287 -0.60 -21.80 8.81
N LEU A 288 0.25 -20.98 9.43
CA LEU A 288 0.67 -19.70 8.86
C LEU A 288 1.65 -19.92 7.70
N GLU A 289 2.57 -20.87 7.83
CA GLU A 289 3.49 -21.25 6.76
C GLU A 289 2.72 -21.74 5.52
N ASP A 290 1.76 -22.64 5.71
CA ASP A 290 0.89 -23.13 4.63
C ASP A 290 0.04 -22.02 4.01
N PHE A 291 -0.47 -21.09 4.83
CA PHE A 291 -1.23 -19.94 4.36
C PHE A 291 -0.39 -19.00 3.50
N VAL A 292 0.83 -18.65 3.96
CA VAL A 292 1.79 -17.83 3.21
C VAL A 292 2.14 -18.52 1.90
N TYR A 293 2.42 -19.82 1.92
CA TYR A 293 2.73 -20.57 0.70
C TYR A 293 1.56 -20.59 -0.29
N LYS A 294 0.31 -20.73 0.21
CA LYS A 294 -0.90 -20.69 -0.62
C LYS A 294 -1.18 -19.30 -1.21
N ILE A 295 -1.02 -18.23 -0.43
CA ILE A 295 -1.24 -16.84 -0.89
C ILE A 295 -0.21 -16.43 -1.93
N PHE A 296 1.07 -16.61 -1.62
CA PHE A 296 2.13 -16.17 -2.53
C PHE A 296 2.28 -17.10 -3.74
N GLY A 297 1.73 -18.33 -3.65
CA GLY A 297 1.62 -19.30 -4.73
C GLY A 297 2.93 -19.51 -5.50
N PRO A 298 2.85 -19.85 -6.79
CA PRO A 298 4.01 -19.79 -7.67
C PRO A 298 4.45 -18.33 -7.82
N GLY A 299 5.52 -17.92 -7.13
CA GLY A 299 6.00 -16.53 -7.10
C GLY A 299 6.28 -15.90 -8.48
N LYS A 300 6.43 -16.71 -9.53
CA LYS A 300 6.52 -16.25 -10.92
C LYS A 300 5.26 -15.50 -11.40
N LYS A 301 4.06 -15.91 -10.96
CA LYS A 301 2.81 -15.30 -11.42
C LYS A 301 2.48 -14.02 -10.67
N LEU A 302 2.60 -14.02 -9.33
CA LEU A 302 2.42 -12.83 -8.51
C LEU A 302 3.45 -11.74 -8.84
N GLY A 303 4.73 -12.12 -9.01
CA GLY A 303 5.79 -11.19 -9.38
C GLY A 303 5.53 -10.48 -10.71
N GLY A 304 4.88 -11.15 -11.67
CA GLY A 304 4.49 -10.56 -12.95
C GLY A 304 3.48 -9.42 -12.81
N ILE A 305 2.44 -9.60 -11.98
CA ILE A 305 1.41 -8.57 -11.74
C ILE A 305 1.99 -7.40 -10.95
N ILE A 306 2.80 -7.67 -9.92
CA ILE A 306 3.48 -6.62 -9.14
C ILE A 306 4.40 -5.80 -10.06
N LEU A 307 5.21 -6.47 -10.90
CA LEU A 307 6.10 -5.81 -11.85
C LEU A 307 5.32 -4.97 -12.86
N PHE A 308 4.19 -5.49 -13.37
CA PHE A 308 3.30 -4.74 -14.25
C PHE A 308 2.73 -3.49 -13.55
N THR A 309 2.29 -3.61 -12.30
CA THR A 309 1.75 -2.49 -11.51
C THR A 309 2.82 -1.41 -11.28
N ILE A 310 4.03 -1.80 -10.88
CA ILE A 310 5.16 -0.87 -10.72
C ILE A 310 5.51 -0.20 -12.05
N SER A 311 5.49 -0.97 -13.14
CA SER A 311 5.80 -0.44 -14.48
C SER A 311 4.74 0.54 -14.97
N LEU A 312 3.45 0.26 -14.73
CA LEU A 312 2.35 1.17 -15.02
C LEU A 312 2.45 2.45 -14.18
N LEU A 313 2.77 2.32 -12.89
CA LEU A 313 2.99 3.48 -12.01
C LEU A 313 4.14 4.34 -12.52
N LEU A 314 5.29 3.75 -12.85
CA LEU A 314 6.44 4.50 -13.37
C LEU A 314 6.14 5.18 -14.71
N LEU A 315 5.41 4.50 -15.60
CA LEU A 315 5.02 5.04 -16.91
C LEU A 315 4.07 6.23 -16.76
N THR A 316 3.01 6.07 -15.98
CA THR A 316 2.00 7.13 -15.76
C THR A 316 2.56 8.32 -14.97
N SER A 317 3.47 8.06 -14.02
CA SER A 317 4.23 9.10 -13.31
C SER A 317 5.16 9.88 -14.25
N SER A 318 5.84 9.18 -15.17
CA SER A 318 6.69 9.83 -16.16
C SER A 318 5.88 10.69 -17.13
N ILE A 319 4.70 10.23 -17.55
CA ILE A 319 3.77 11.01 -18.38
C ILE A 319 3.30 12.26 -17.60
N SER A 320 2.82 12.09 -16.37
CA SER A 320 2.34 13.21 -15.55
C SER A 320 3.42 14.25 -15.28
N LEU A 321 4.65 13.80 -15.01
CA LEU A 321 5.82 14.67 -14.88
C LEU A 321 6.01 15.52 -16.15
N GLN A 322 5.99 14.92 -17.34
CA GLN A 322 6.17 15.69 -18.59
C GLN A 322 4.99 16.61 -18.91
N LEU A 323 3.77 16.23 -18.50
CA LEU A 323 2.57 17.06 -18.71
C LEU A 323 2.49 18.26 -17.78
N PHE A 324 3.02 18.16 -16.56
CA PHE A 324 2.76 19.15 -15.50
C PHE A 324 4.02 19.82 -14.94
N CYS A 325 5.24 19.41 -15.33
CA CYS A 325 6.49 20.00 -14.80
C CYS A 325 6.68 21.49 -15.12
N PHE A 326 6.04 22.00 -16.18
CA PHE A 326 6.13 23.41 -16.59
C PHE A 326 5.10 24.31 -15.91
N VAL A 327 4.16 23.73 -15.15
CA VAL A 327 3.09 24.48 -14.49
C VAL A 327 3.67 25.18 -13.26
N ASN A 328 3.49 26.50 -13.20
CA ASN A 328 3.96 27.29 -12.07
C ASN A 328 3.13 27.00 -10.82
N ASN A 329 3.77 27.06 -9.64
CA ASN A 329 3.13 26.79 -8.34
C ASN A 329 2.54 25.39 -8.16
N LEU A 330 3.02 24.39 -8.91
CA LEU A 330 2.64 22.99 -8.74
C LEU A 330 3.86 22.16 -8.33
N ASP A 331 3.94 21.79 -7.04
CA ASP A 331 5.12 21.10 -6.49
C ASP A 331 5.05 19.57 -6.67
N MET A 332 3.84 19.03 -6.86
CA MET A 332 3.54 17.60 -6.98
C MET A 332 4.23 16.90 -8.17
N PHE A 333 4.48 17.62 -9.26
CA PHE A 333 5.00 17.06 -10.51
C PHE A 333 6.33 17.72 -10.95
N ARG A 334 7.15 18.22 -10.02
CA ARG A 334 8.46 18.82 -10.35
C ARG A 334 9.55 17.78 -10.60
N THR A 335 9.55 16.71 -9.81
CA THR A 335 10.55 15.64 -9.90
C THR A 335 9.87 14.28 -10.02
N LEU A 336 10.59 13.30 -10.57
CA LEU A 336 10.06 11.94 -10.75
C LEU A 336 9.58 11.31 -9.43
N PRO A 337 10.29 11.40 -8.28
CA PRO A 337 9.80 10.85 -7.02
C PRO A 337 8.50 11.50 -6.53
N GLN A 338 8.34 12.81 -6.71
CA GLN A 338 7.12 13.52 -6.34
C GLN A 338 5.94 13.12 -7.26
N ALA A 339 6.20 12.98 -8.56
CA ALA A 339 5.21 12.48 -9.50
C ALA A 339 4.78 11.04 -9.18
N ILE A 340 5.74 10.16 -8.81
CA ILE A 340 5.44 8.80 -8.35
C ILE A 340 4.56 8.83 -7.10
N MET A 341 4.87 9.69 -6.12
CA MET A 341 4.07 9.81 -4.91
C MET A 341 2.64 10.26 -5.24
N SER A 342 2.49 11.27 -6.09
CA SER A 342 1.18 11.84 -6.47
C SER A 342 0.33 10.81 -7.24
N MET A 343 0.93 10.08 -8.18
CA MET A 343 0.22 9.02 -8.90
C MET A 343 -0.09 7.82 -8.01
N PHE A 344 0.82 7.48 -7.08
CA PHE A 344 0.58 6.43 -6.10
C PHE A 344 -0.57 6.80 -5.15
N GLN A 345 -0.64 8.05 -4.70
CA GLN A 345 -1.73 8.59 -3.89
C GLN A 345 -3.09 8.44 -4.61
N ILE A 346 -3.14 8.81 -5.90
CA ILE A 346 -4.36 8.60 -6.70
C ILE A 346 -4.71 7.11 -6.83
N MET A 347 -3.72 6.24 -7.05
CA MET A 347 -3.92 4.79 -7.11
C MET A 347 -4.45 4.23 -5.78
N THR A 348 -3.99 4.73 -4.63
CA THR A 348 -4.50 4.29 -3.32
C THR A 348 -5.90 4.79 -2.98
N GLN A 349 -6.47 5.67 -3.81
CA GLN A 349 -7.78 6.33 -3.61
C GLN A 349 -7.84 7.27 -2.40
N GLU A 350 -6.75 7.43 -1.64
CA GLU A 350 -6.70 8.37 -0.51
C GLU A 350 -6.36 9.78 -1.00
N GLU A 351 -7.19 10.76 -0.66
CA GLU A 351 -6.97 12.19 -0.98
C GLU A 351 -6.71 12.47 -2.48
N TRP A 352 -7.14 11.57 -3.37
CA TRP A 352 -6.88 11.72 -4.82
C TRP A 352 -7.52 12.97 -5.42
N ILE A 353 -8.66 13.39 -4.85
CA ILE A 353 -9.39 14.60 -5.29
C ILE A 353 -8.52 15.84 -5.11
N GLU A 354 -7.73 15.93 -4.04
CA GLU A 354 -6.87 17.08 -3.77
C GLU A 354 -5.81 17.22 -4.87
N VAL A 355 -5.15 16.11 -5.25
CA VAL A 355 -4.16 16.10 -6.33
C VAL A 355 -4.78 16.58 -7.65
N VAL A 356 -5.99 16.13 -7.97
CA VAL A 356 -6.69 16.51 -9.21
C VAL A 356 -7.09 17.98 -9.18
N VAL A 357 -7.72 18.43 -8.10
CA VAL A 357 -8.22 19.80 -7.96
C VAL A 357 -7.07 20.80 -7.93
N GLU A 358 -5.99 20.53 -7.19
CA GLU A 358 -4.82 21.41 -7.15
C GLU A 358 -4.15 21.50 -8.52
N THR A 359 -4.06 20.38 -9.26
CA THR A 359 -3.55 20.41 -10.64
C THR A 359 -4.47 21.20 -11.57
N MET A 360 -5.79 21.04 -11.47
CA MET A 360 -6.76 21.82 -12.26
C MET A 360 -6.66 23.32 -11.95
N ARG A 361 -6.53 23.69 -10.67
CA ARG A 361 -6.32 25.09 -10.25
C ARG A 361 -5.03 25.68 -10.83
N ALA A 362 -3.95 24.91 -10.85
CA ALA A 362 -2.65 25.38 -11.31
C ALA A 362 -2.57 25.53 -12.84
N VAL A 363 -3.23 24.64 -13.59
CA VAL A 363 -3.25 24.67 -15.06
C VAL A 363 -4.20 25.75 -15.61
N GLY A 364 -5.29 26.03 -14.88
CA GLY A 364 -6.27 27.06 -15.21
C GLY A 364 -7.53 26.53 -15.89
N ASP A 365 -8.60 27.34 -15.82
CA ASP A 365 -9.99 26.92 -16.10
C ASP A 365 -10.24 26.40 -17.53
N THR A 366 -9.44 26.81 -18.52
CA THR A 366 -9.61 26.39 -19.93
C THR A 366 -9.17 24.95 -20.18
N LEU A 367 -8.13 24.49 -19.49
CA LEU A 367 -7.56 23.14 -19.64
C LEU A 367 -7.99 22.22 -18.49
N ALA A 368 -8.55 22.75 -17.41
CA ALA A 368 -9.05 22.00 -16.26
C ALA A 368 -9.95 20.80 -16.64
N PRO A 369 -10.89 20.90 -17.61
CA PRO A 369 -11.69 19.73 -18.01
C PRO A 369 -10.88 18.59 -18.63
N LEU A 370 -9.82 18.90 -19.39
CA LEU A 370 -8.94 17.88 -19.98
C LEU A 370 -8.09 17.18 -18.91
N VAL A 371 -7.62 17.96 -17.93
CA VAL A 371 -6.88 17.45 -16.77
C VAL A 371 -7.77 16.54 -15.92
N ALA A 372 -9.03 16.93 -15.69
CA ALA A 372 -10.01 16.11 -15.00
C ALA A 372 -10.23 14.77 -15.71
N ILE A 373 -10.44 14.78 -17.04
CA ILE A 373 -10.61 13.55 -17.84
C ILE A 373 -9.37 12.65 -17.72
N TYR A 374 -8.17 13.22 -17.79
CA TYR A 374 -6.91 12.48 -17.65
C TYR A 374 -6.85 11.73 -16.31
N PHE A 375 -7.06 12.44 -15.20
CA PHE A 375 -6.95 11.83 -13.87
C PHE A 375 -8.11 10.90 -13.54
N VAL A 376 -9.34 11.19 -13.99
CA VAL A 376 -10.49 10.27 -13.84
C VAL A 376 -10.22 8.97 -14.60
N THR A 377 -9.66 9.05 -15.82
CA THR A 377 -9.30 7.86 -16.60
C THR A 377 -8.22 7.05 -15.89
N TYR A 378 -7.20 7.71 -15.35
CA TYR A 378 -6.16 7.05 -14.57
C TYR A 378 -6.73 6.40 -13.30
N HIS A 379 -7.57 7.11 -12.55
CA HIS A 379 -8.21 6.60 -11.34
C HIS A 379 -9.01 5.31 -11.65
N LEU A 380 -9.88 5.33 -12.66
CA LEU A 380 -10.64 4.15 -13.09
C LEU A 380 -9.75 2.97 -13.50
N LEU A 381 -8.69 3.24 -14.26
CA LEU A 381 -7.73 2.21 -14.67
C LEU A 381 -7.00 1.60 -13.46
N SER A 382 -6.59 2.46 -12.52
CA SER A 382 -5.86 2.06 -11.32
C SER A 382 -6.71 1.24 -10.35
N ASP A 383 -7.97 1.62 -10.14
CA ASP A 383 -8.94 0.88 -9.33
C ASP A 383 -9.19 -0.51 -9.93
N SER A 384 -9.39 -0.57 -11.24
CA SER A 384 -9.56 -1.84 -11.96
C SER A 384 -8.36 -2.77 -11.80
N LEU A 385 -7.14 -2.23 -11.82
CA LEU A 385 -5.92 -3.00 -11.64
C LEU A 385 -5.76 -3.52 -10.20
N LEU A 386 -6.06 -2.68 -9.20
CA LEU A 386 -6.00 -3.07 -7.80
C LEU A 386 -7.02 -4.16 -7.49
N LEU A 387 -8.25 -4.02 -8.00
CA LEU A 387 -9.27 -5.05 -7.87
C LEU A 387 -8.83 -6.37 -8.50
N LEU A 388 -8.23 -6.31 -9.70
CA LEU A 388 -7.66 -7.50 -10.35
C LEU A 388 -6.57 -8.15 -9.47
N LEU A 389 -5.71 -7.35 -8.84
CA LEU A 389 -4.67 -7.85 -7.93
C LEU A 389 -5.26 -8.51 -6.68
N MET A 390 -6.32 -7.93 -6.10
CA MET A 390 -7.00 -8.53 -4.94
C MET A 390 -7.72 -9.83 -5.30
N ILE A 391 -8.46 -9.86 -6.41
CA ILE A 391 -9.15 -11.07 -6.91
C ILE A 391 -8.16 -12.17 -7.29
N TYR A 392 -6.98 -11.79 -7.79
CA TYR A 392 -5.94 -12.76 -8.08
C TYR A 392 -5.40 -13.47 -6.83
N LEU A 393 -5.32 -12.73 -5.71
CA LEU A 393 -4.81 -13.21 -4.43
C LEU A 393 -5.85 -14.03 -3.63
N SER A 394 -7.14 -13.83 -3.89
CA SER A 394 -8.25 -14.64 -3.34
C SER A 394 -8.46 -15.94 -4.12
#